data_AF-A0A7W1JQM5-F1
#
_entry.id   AF-A0A7W1JQM5-F1
#
_cell.length_a   1.000
_cell.length_b   1.000
_cell.length_c   1.000
_cell.angle_alpha   90.00
_cell.angle_beta   90.00
_cell.angle_gamma   90.00
#
_symmetry.space_group_name_H-M   'P 1'
#
loop_
_entity.id
_entity.type
_entity.pdbx_description
1 polymer ?
#
loop_
_entity_poly.entity_id
_entity_poly.type
_entity_poly.pdbx_seq_one_letter_code
_entity_poly.pdbx_strand_id
1 'polypeptide(L)'
;FDSDYEAAHRFGVTAVTAPPFTAMAAEHVAEAATVAEDAELVVVCPAPYGRGNLANLSLADQLLAKGKRVIVVDRGDEEWDFAGGEAGRCLGLLLENGAETGEVGGVPARLEMG
;
A
#
# COMPACT_ATOMS: atom_id res chain seq x y z
N PHE A 1 3.96 10.32 -16.66
CA PHE A 1 5.22 10.06 -15.95
C PHE A 1 4.86 9.85 -14.49
N ASP A 2 5.47 8.88 -13.82
CA ASP A 2 5.12 8.47 -12.45
C ASP A 2 5.94 9.28 -11.45
N SER A 3 5.28 10.17 -10.70
CA SER A 3 5.93 11.06 -9.73
C SER A 3 6.48 10.31 -8.53
N ASP A 4 5.85 9.20 -8.14
CA ASP A 4 6.24 8.43 -6.96
C ASP A 4 7.56 7.71 -7.25
N TYR A 5 7.68 7.14 -8.46
CA TYR A 5 8.93 6.55 -8.93
C TYR A 5 10.07 7.58 -9.02
N GLU A 6 9.80 8.78 -9.56
CA GLU A 6 10.82 9.83 -9.64
C GLU A 6 11.28 10.28 -8.26
N ALA A 7 10.35 10.45 -7.32
CA ALA A 7 10.67 10.79 -5.95
C ALA A 7 11.51 9.69 -5.30
N ALA A 8 11.09 8.43 -5.40
CA ALA A 8 11.83 7.29 -4.85
C ALA A 8 13.26 7.23 -5.41
N HIS A 9 13.41 7.36 -6.73
CA HIS A 9 14.71 7.38 -7.39
C HIS A 9 15.57 8.56 -6.92
N ARG A 10 15.00 9.77 -6.84
CA ARG A 10 15.68 10.98 -6.40
C ARG A 10 16.21 10.88 -4.97
N PHE A 11 15.47 10.21 -4.09
CA PHE A 11 15.85 10.05 -2.68
C PHE A 11 16.61 8.74 -2.39
N GLY A 12 16.88 7.92 -3.41
CA GLY A 12 17.58 6.64 -3.24
C GLY A 12 16.77 5.61 -2.46
N VAL A 13 15.43 5.71 -2.49
CA VAL A 13 14.52 4.74 -1.89
C VAL A 13 14.39 3.53 -2.82
N THR A 14 14.53 2.33 -2.27
CA THR A 14 14.28 1.09 -3.01
C THR A 14 12.83 1.05 -3.48
N ALA A 15 12.64 0.97 -4.80
CA ALA A 15 11.33 0.88 -5.42
C ALA A 15 11.24 -0.37 -6.28
N VAL A 16 10.30 -1.25 -5.94
CA VAL A 16 9.89 -2.36 -6.79
C VAL A 16 8.81 -1.84 -7.74
N THR A 17 9.03 -1.94 -9.05
CA THR A 17 8.14 -1.35 -10.05
C THR A 17 7.75 -2.35 -11.13
N ALA A 18 6.59 -2.12 -11.75
CA ALA A 18 6.15 -2.83 -12.94
C ALA A 18 6.03 -1.83 -14.11
N PRO A 19 6.08 -2.30 -15.37
CA PRO A 19 5.82 -1.44 -16.52
C PRO A 19 4.46 -0.72 -16.40
N PRO A 20 4.33 0.53 -16.91
CA PRO A 20 3.08 1.28 -16.82
C PRO A 20 1.88 0.52 -17.38
N PHE A 21 0.75 0.60 -16.69
CA PHE A 21 -0.52 -0.04 -17.09
C PHE A 21 -0.47 -1.57 -17.21
N THR A 22 0.51 -2.21 -16.58
CA THR A 22 0.59 -3.67 -16.49
C THR A 22 0.26 -4.16 -15.09
N ALA A 23 -0.21 -5.40 -14.98
CA ALA A 23 -0.40 -6.02 -13.67
C ALA A 23 0.95 -6.31 -13.01
N MET A 24 1.04 -6.14 -11.70
CA MET A 24 2.20 -6.63 -10.96
C MET A 24 2.31 -8.15 -11.08
N ALA A 25 3.34 -8.59 -11.79
CA ALA A 25 3.70 -10.00 -11.84
C ALA A 25 4.02 -10.54 -10.43
N ALA A 26 3.79 -11.83 -10.22
CA ALA A 26 4.00 -12.47 -8.92
C ALA A 26 5.44 -12.31 -8.40
N GLU A 27 6.43 -12.25 -9.30
CA GLU A 27 7.83 -11.99 -8.96
C GLU A 27 8.05 -10.60 -8.34
N HIS A 28 7.41 -9.55 -8.87
CA HIS A 28 7.47 -8.21 -8.28
C HIS A 28 6.74 -8.14 -6.93
N VAL A 29 5.63 -8.87 -6.77
CA VAL A 29 4.94 -8.95 -5.47
C VAL A 29 5.83 -9.64 -4.43
N ALA A 30 6.54 -10.71 -4.82
CA ALA A 30 7.47 -11.40 -3.94
C ALA A 30 8.67 -10.51 -3.57
N GLU A 31 9.24 -9.80 -4.54
CA GLU A 31 10.33 -8.84 -4.31
C GLU A 31 9.88 -7.73 -3.35
N ALA A 32 8.70 -7.15 -3.57
CA ALA A 32 8.13 -6.14 -2.67
C ALA A 32 7.90 -6.68 -1.25
N ALA A 33 7.47 -7.94 -1.12
CA ALA A 33 7.34 -8.61 0.17
C ALA A 33 8.68 -8.78 0.89
N THR A 34 9.75 -9.14 0.16
CA THR A 34 11.11 -9.22 0.71
C THR A 34 11.61 -7.85 1.16
N VAL A 35 11.41 -6.81 0.35
CA VAL A 35 11.79 -5.43 0.73
C VAL A 35 11.04 -4.96 1.98
N ALA A 36 9.75 -5.33 2.11
CA ALA A 36 8.91 -4.95 3.24
C ALA A 36 9.10 -5.85 4.49
N GLU A 37 9.90 -6.91 4.41
CA GLU A 37 10.04 -7.89 5.51
C GLU A 37 10.65 -7.27 6.77
N ASP A 38 11.57 -6.31 6.61
CA ASP A 38 12.19 -5.58 7.72
C ASP A 38 11.46 -4.27 8.07
N ALA A 39 10.38 -3.93 7.36
CA ALA A 39 9.63 -2.72 7.65
C ALA A 39 8.97 -2.78 9.04
N GLU A 40 9.08 -1.69 9.81
CA GLU A 40 8.35 -1.51 11.07
C GLU A 40 6.91 -1.07 10.83
N LEU A 41 6.67 -0.40 9.71
CA LEU A 41 5.41 0.19 9.32
C LEU A 41 5.21 0.06 7.80
N VAL A 42 4.01 -0.38 7.41
CA VAL A 42 3.53 -0.37 6.02
C VAL A 42 2.47 0.71 5.89
N VAL A 43 2.61 1.57 4.89
CA VAL A 43 1.65 2.65 4.61
C VAL A 43 1.00 2.37 3.26
N VAL A 44 -0.32 2.22 3.26
CA VAL A 44 -1.15 2.16 2.06
C VAL A 44 -1.65 3.58 1.79
N CYS A 45 -1.06 4.22 0.78
CA CYS A 45 -1.43 5.57 0.35
C CYS A 45 -2.73 5.56 -0.48
N PRO A 46 -3.43 6.70 -0.56
CA PRO A 46 -4.61 6.82 -1.40
C PRO A 46 -4.19 6.72 -2.86
N ALA A 47 -4.83 5.84 -3.63
CA ALA A 47 -4.49 5.59 -5.02
C ALA A 47 -5.71 5.12 -5.82
N PRO A 48 -5.76 5.38 -7.15
CA PRO A 48 -6.70 4.72 -8.04
C PRO A 48 -6.36 3.25 -8.19
N TYR A 49 -7.34 2.38 -7.97
CA TYR A 49 -7.18 0.93 -8.05
C TYR A 49 -7.88 0.38 -9.28
N GLY A 50 -7.13 -0.35 -10.10
CA GLY A 50 -7.64 -1.22 -11.14
C GLY A 50 -7.18 -2.65 -10.92
N ARG A 51 -7.58 -3.57 -11.80
CA ARG A 51 -7.17 -4.98 -11.69
C ARG A 51 -5.66 -5.19 -11.60
N GLY A 52 -4.86 -4.28 -12.19
CA GLY A 52 -3.41 -4.40 -12.25
C GLY A 52 -2.66 -4.13 -10.94
N ASN A 53 -3.25 -3.38 -10.01
CA ASN A 53 -2.59 -2.96 -8.76
C ASN A 53 -3.30 -3.41 -7.47
N LEU A 54 -4.35 -4.23 -7.57
CA LEU A 54 -4.96 -4.90 -6.41
C LEU A 54 -3.96 -5.75 -5.61
N ALA A 55 -2.90 -6.26 -6.27
CA ALA A 55 -1.85 -7.02 -5.62
C ALA A 55 -1.15 -6.23 -4.50
N ASN A 56 -1.15 -4.89 -4.55
CA ASN A 56 -0.62 -4.05 -3.48
C ASN A 56 -1.44 -4.18 -2.19
N LEU A 57 -2.77 -4.23 -2.31
CA LEU A 57 -3.66 -4.43 -1.17
C LEU A 57 -3.52 -5.85 -0.60
N SER A 58 -3.40 -6.84 -1.49
CA SER A 58 -3.13 -8.23 -1.08
C SER A 58 -1.78 -8.38 -0.38
N LEU A 59 -0.76 -7.64 -0.79
CA LEU A 59 0.55 -7.62 -0.12
C LEU A 59 0.46 -6.97 1.26
N ALA A 60 -0.24 -5.84 1.38
CA ALA A 60 -0.46 -5.19 2.67
C ALA A 60 -1.16 -6.12 3.68
N ASP A 61 -2.19 -6.87 3.24
CA ASP A 61 -2.90 -7.83 4.08
C ASP A 61 -2.01 -9.00 4.52
N GLN A 62 -1.15 -9.49 3.63
CA GLN A 62 -0.14 -10.51 3.99
C GLN A 62 0.86 -10.02 5.04
N LEU A 63 1.31 -8.77 4.92
CA LEU A 63 2.23 -8.17 5.89
C LEU A 63 1.54 -7.94 7.24
N LEU A 64 0.29 -7.48 7.23
CA LEU A 64 -0.55 -7.36 8.42
C LEU A 64 -0.70 -8.71 9.14
N ALA A 65 -1.02 -9.77 8.39
CA ALA A 65 -1.14 -11.12 8.93
C ALA A 65 0.19 -11.66 9.52
N LYS A 66 1.33 -11.16 9.06
CA LYS A 66 2.66 -11.43 9.64
C LYS A 66 2.98 -10.57 10.88
N GLY A 67 2.05 -9.75 11.35
CA GLY A 67 2.20 -8.90 12.53
C GLY A 67 2.86 -7.55 12.24
N LYS A 68 2.99 -7.16 10.96
CA LYS A 68 3.46 -5.80 10.63
C LYS A 68 2.35 -4.79 10.92
N ARG A 69 2.76 -3.61 11.38
CA ARG A 69 1.84 -2.49 11.54
C ARG A 69 1.49 -1.95 10.17
N VAL A 70 0.20 -1.84 9.85
CA VAL A 70 -0.29 -1.33 8.57
C VAL A 70 -1.20 -0.13 8.82
N ILE A 71 -0.96 0.97 8.11
CA ILE A 71 -1.80 2.16 8.12
C ILE A 71 -2.36 2.37 6.71
N VAL A 72 -3.69 2.48 6.61
CA VAL A 72 -4.38 2.95 5.40
C VAL A 72 -4.60 4.45 5.55
N VAL A 73 -3.85 5.22 4.78
CA VAL A 73 -3.94 6.69 4.78
C VAL A 73 -4.95 7.09 3.73
N ASP A 74 -6.10 7.62 4.16
CA ASP A 74 -7.21 8.00 3.27
C ASP A 74 -7.64 6.85 2.32
N ARG A 75 -8.87 6.35 2.46
CA ARG A 75 -9.34 5.26 1.58
C ARG A 75 -9.48 5.68 0.12
N GLY A 76 -9.38 6.98 -0.17
CA GLY A 76 -9.66 7.55 -1.48
C GLY A 76 -11.16 7.56 -1.76
N ASP A 77 -11.53 8.17 -2.88
CA ASP A 77 -12.92 8.24 -3.31
C ASP A 77 -13.39 6.88 -3.88
N GLU A 78 -14.66 6.53 -3.69
CA GLU A 78 -15.23 5.32 -4.31
C GLU A 78 -15.08 5.32 -5.84
N GLU A 79 -15.04 6.51 -6.46
CA GLU A 79 -14.81 6.71 -7.89
C GLU A 79 -13.41 6.25 -8.35
N TRP A 80 -12.49 6.00 -7.42
CA TRP A 80 -11.13 5.53 -7.70
C TRP A 80 -11.03 3.99 -7.75
N ASP A 81 -12.13 3.27 -7.49
CA ASP A 81 -12.24 1.83 -7.70
C ASP A 81 -12.64 1.50 -9.15
N PHE A 82 -11.65 1.38 -10.02
CA PHE A 82 -11.78 0.87 -11.39
C PHE A 82 -11.73 -0.67 -11.45
N ALA A 83 -11.77 -1.35 -10.30
CA ALA A 83 -11.74 -2.81 -10.18
C ALA A 83 -13.14 -3.41 -9.92
N GLY A 84 -14.19 -2.59 -9.90
CA GLY A 84 -15.58 -3.04 -9.75
C GLY A 84 -15.97 -3.29 -8.29
N GLY A 85 -15.41 -2.52 -7.35
CA GLY A 85 -15.69 -2.62 -5.91
C GLY A 85 -14.70 -3.52 -5.15
N GLU A 86 -13.78 -4.15 -5.87
CA GLU A 86 -12.80 -5.07 -5.30
C GLU A 86 -11.74 -4.34 -4.46
N ALA A 87 -11.38 -3.11 -4.84
CA ALA A 87 -10.44 -2.32 -4.05
C ALA A 87 -11.08 -1.89 -2.73
N GLY A 88 -12.33 -1.43 -2.77
CA GLY A 88 -13.11 -1.11 -1.58
C GLY A 88 -13.25 -2.31 -0.64
N ARG A 89 -13.51 -3.50 -1.19
CA ARG A 89 -13.56 -4.76 -0.42
C ARG A 89 -12.24 -5.07 0.27
N CYS A 90 -11.12 -4.99 -0.46
CA CYS A 90 -9.78 -5.24 0.09
C CYS A 90 -9.38 -4.23 1.17
N LEU A 91 -9.65 -2.94 0.96
CA LEU A 91 -9.44 -1.89 1.97
C LEU A 91 -10.34 -2.11 3.21
N GLY A 92 -11.57 -2.59 2.99
CA GLY A 92 -12.49 -3.08 4.01
C GLY A 92 -11.83 -4.11 4.91
N LEU A 93 -11.39 -5.21 4.30
CA LEU A 93 -10.75 -6.33 4.98
C LEU A 93 -9.48 -5.93 5.74
N LEU A 94 -8.65 -5.06 5.18
CA LEU A 94 -7.46 -4.55 5.87
C LEU A 94 -7.81 -3.92 7.22
N LEU A 95 -8.82 -3.04 7.25
CA LEU A 95 -9.23 -2.41 8.52
C LEU A 95 -9.91 -3.41 9.46
N GLU A 96 -10.73 -4.32 8.94
CA GLU A 96 -11.35 -5.39 9.74
C GLU A 96 -10.29 -6.31 10.37
N ASN A 97 -9.17 -6.54 9.67
CA ASN A 97 -8.03 -7.33 10.13
C ASN A 97 -7.06 -6.55 11.04
N GLY A 98 -7.36 -5.30 11.36
CA GLY A 98 -6.61 -4.51 12.34
C GLY A 98 -5.60 -3.52 11.76
N ALA A 99 -5.65 -3.23 10.46
CA ALA A 99 -4.95 -2.05 9.94
C ALA A 99 -5.56 -0.77 10.55
N GLU A 100 -4.69 0.21 10.82
CA GLU A 100 -5.08 1.52 11.36
C GLU A 100 -5.43 2.49 10.23
N THR A 101 -6.22 3.52 10.53
CA THR A 101 -6.50 4.62 9.58
C THR A 101 -5.58 5.81 9.85
N GLY A 102 -5.07 6.44 8.79
CA GLY A 102 -4.30 7.68 8.85
C GLY A 102 -4.91 8.78 7.96
N GLU A 103 -4.52 10.03 8.21
CA GLU A 103 -4.96 11.19 7.43
C GLU A 103 -3.75 11.91 6.81
N VAL A 104 -3.89 12.39 5.57
CA VAL A 104 -2.88 13.23 4.92
C VAL A 104 -2.89 14.62 5.55
N GLY A 105 -1.82 14.99 6.26
CA GLY A 105 -1.68 16.29 6.92
C GLY A 105 -1.80 16.26 8.44
N GLY A 106 -2.16 15.11 9.02
CA GLY A 106 -1.99 14.85 10.45
C GLY A 106 -0.53 14.46 10.73
N VAL A 107 0.19 15.28 11.51
CA VAL A 107 1.34 14.74 12.25
C VAL A 107 0.81 13.51 13.00
N PRO A 108 1.40 12.31 12.84
CA PRO A 108 0.92 11.14 13.57
C PRO A 108 0.90 11.50 15.05
N ALA A 109 -0.27 11.34 15.68
CA ALA A 109 -0.43 11.56 17.11
C ALA A 109 0.45 10.54 17.83
N ARG A 110 1.69 10.97 18.09
CA ARG A 110 2.69 10.38 18.97
C ARG A 110 2.95 8.87 18.74
N LEU A 111 4.05 8.55 18.06
CA LEU A 111 4.77 7.31 18.31
C LEU A 111 5.27 7.36 19.76
N GLU A 112 4.49 6.85 20.72
CA GLU A 112 5.02 6.56 22.04
C GLU A 112 5.91 5.32 21.91
N MET A 113 7.21 5.59 21.79
CA MET A 113 8.26 4.60 21.97
C MET A 113 8.19 4.13 23.42
N GLY A 114 7.77 2.88 23.63
CA GLY A 114 7.92 2.16 24.90
C GLY A 114 9.37 1.79 25.19
#